data_AF-A0A973MJA4-F1
#
_entry.id   AF-A0A973MJA4-F1
#
_cell.length_a   1.000
_cell.length_b   1.000
_cell.length_c   1.000
_cell.angle_alpha   90.00
_cell.angle_beta   90.00
_cell.angle_gamma   90.00
#
_symmetry.space_group_name_H-M   'P 1'
#
loop_
_entity.id
_entity.type
_entity.pdbx_description
1 polymer ?
#
loop_
_entity_poly.entity_id
_entity_poly.type
_entity_poly.pdbx_seq_one_letter_code
_entity_poly.pdbx_strand_id
1 'polypeptide(L)'
;MTADLVAFLRDRIAEDEQFARAGGGRSERAWRADMSGKDPLGMPSWPLVVRRVERGRVLGAVAHLPILEERSEDRMEHIARHDPARVLAEVDAKRRIIAAYEQTAQLKWPDDPNMILTVKDRIMNQAIGRVEGLMTALRLLALPYADHPDYRPEWAPDA
;
A
#
# COMPACT_ATOMS: atom_id res chain seq x y z
N MET A 1 3.72 -18.88 13.03
CA MET A 1 2.94 -18.62 11.80
C MET A 1 2.32 -17.23 11.80
N THR A 2 1.22 -16.96 12.53
CA THR A 2 0.52 -15.66 12.41
C THR A 2 1.32 -14.47 12.89
N ALA A 3 2.01 -14.60 14.03
CA ALA A 3 2.89 -13.56 14.54
C ALA A 3 4.01 -13.24 13.52
N ASP A 4 4.57 -14.27 12.87
CA ASP A 4 5.61 -14.12 11.85
C ASP A 4 5.08 -13.39 10.61
N LEU A 5 3.87 -13.74 10.13
CA LEU A 5 3.23 -13.04 9.01
C LEU A 5 2.94 -11.56 9.33
N VAL A 6 2.45 -11.27 10.54
CA VAL A 6 2.21 -9.88 10.98
C VAL A 6 3.52 -9.10 11.07
N ALA A 7 4.58 -9.71 11.59
CA ALA A 7 5.90 -9.09 11.66
C ALA A 7 6.45 -8.80 10.25
N PHE A 8 6.43 -9.79 9.36
CA PHE A 8 6.83 -9.64 7.97
C PHE A 8 6.09 -8.50 7.27
N LEU A 9 4.75 -8.45 7.39
CA LEU A 9 3.95 -7.37 6.78
C LEU A 9 4.31 -6.01 7.35
N ARG A 10 4.56 -5.90 8.66
CA ARG A 10 4.98 -4.63 9.28
C ARG A 10 6.30 -4.15 8.72
N ASP A 11 7.27 -5.03 8.56
CA ASP A 11 8.59 -4.71 8.05
C ASP A 11 8.50 -4.22 6.59
N ARG A 12 7.80 -4.98 5.73
CA ARG A 12 7.61 -4.60 4.32
C ARG A 12 6.81 -3.29 4.15
N ILE A 13 5.77 -3.09 4.95
CA ILE A 13 4.98 -1.84 4.94
C ILE A 13 5.81 -0.65 5.45
N ALA A 14 6.70 -0.87 6.42
CA ALA A 14 7.60 0.17 6.91
C ALA A 14 8.65 0.56 5.85
N GLU A 15 9.16 -0.41 5.09
CA GLU A 15 10.03 -0.16 3.93
C GLU A 15 9.31 0.66 2.85
N ASP A 16 8.08 0.28 2.47
CA ASP A 16 7.25 1.03 1.52
C ASP A 16 7.04 2.49 1.97
N GLU A 17 6.76 2.69 3.26
CA GLU A 17 6.66 4.03 3.85
C GLU A 17 7.97 4.80 3.75
N GLN A 18 9.10 4.16 4.08
CA GLN A 18 10.41 4.79 4.03
C GLN A 18 10.71 5.30 2.62
N PHE A 19 10.50 4.46 1.60
CA PHE A 19 10.69 4.83 0.20
C PHE A 19 9.74 5.95 -0.23
N ALA A 20 8.46 5.88 0.16
CA ALA A 20 7.49 6.95 -0.14
C ALA A 20 7.88 8.28 0.52
N ARG A 21 8.30 8.28 1.79
CA ARG A 21 8.75 9.51 2.47
C ARG A 21 9.98 10.10 1.79
N ALA A 22 10.94 9.28 1.36
CA ALA A 22 12.11 9.72 0.61
C ALA A 22 11.72 10.31 -0.77
N GLY A 23 10.72 9.73 -1.44
CA GLY A 23 10.17 10.20 -2.71
C GLY A 23 9.45 11.55 -2.65
N GLY A 24 9.25 12.12 -1.46
CA GLY A 24 8.64 13.44 -1.27
C GLY A 24 7.20 13.44 -0.78
N GLY A 25 6.73 12.37 -0.13
CA GLY A 25 5.37 12.25 0.41
C GLY A 25 4.96 13.26 1.50
N ARG A 26 5.68 14.38 1.68
CA ARG A 26 5.26 15.50 2.55
C ARG A 26 4.38 16.53 1.84
N SER A 27 4.37 16.55 0.49
CA SER A 27 3.55 17.45 -0.32
C SER A 27 2.44 16.67 -1.03
N GLU A 28 1.19 17.13 -0.94
CA GLU A 28 0.02 16.53 -1.61
C GLU A 28 0.28 16.31 -3.11
N ARG A 29 0.07 15.05 -3.58
CA ARG A 29 -0.03 14.65 -5.00
C ARG A 29 0.85 15.46 -5.94
N ALA A 30 2.14 15.44 -5.63
CA ALA A 30 3.09 16.33 -6.27
C ALA A 30 3.55 15.82 -7.64
N TRP A 31 3.36 14.52 -7.92
CA TRP A 31 3.78 13.89 -9.16
C TRP A 31 2.71 14.07 -10.25
N ARG A 32 3.12 14.60 -11.40
CA ARG A 32 2.24 14.77 -12.57
C ARG A 32 2.98 14.35 -13.83
N ALA A 33 2.29 13.65 -14.71
CA ALA A 33 2.76 13.44 -16.07
C ALA A 33 2.66 14.78 -16.83
N ASP A 34 3.79 15.27 -17.33
CA ASP A 34 3.87 16.41 -18.22
C ASP A 34 4.27 15.95 -19.61
N MET A 35 3.31 16.03 -20.52
CA MET A 35 3.41 15.64 -21.92
C MET A 35 3.64 16.85 -22.85
N SER A 36 3.79 18.06 -22.29
CA SER A 36 3.89 19.29 -23.09
C SER A 36 5.18 19.41 -23.92
N GLY A 37 6.15 18.51 -23.70
CA GLY A 37 7.37 18.39 -24.50
C GLY A 37 8.36 19.55 -24.34
N LYS A 38 8.19 20.36 -23.29
CA LYS A 38 9.08 21.48 -22.97
C LYS A 38 9.63 21.28 -21.56
N ASP A 39 10.94 21.10 -21.42
CA ASP A 39 11.56 21.19 -20.10
C ASP A 39 11.37 22.61 -19.52
N PRO A 40 11.57 22.79 -18.21
CA PRO A 40 11.65 24.11 -17.57
C PRO A 40 12.68 25.09 -18.18
N LEU A 41 13.55 24.66 -19.11
CA LEU A 41 14.53 25.49 -19.81
C LEU A 41 14.10 25.84 -21.26
N GLY A 42 12.90 25.41 -21.68
CA GLY A 42 12.34 25.70 -23.00
C GLY A 42 12.94 24.88 -24.14
N MET A 43 13.68 23.80 -23.85
CA MET A 43 14.16 22.88 -24.87
C MET A 43 13.07 21.87 -25.25
N PRO A 44 13.00 21.44 -26.52
CA PRO A 44 12.15 20.33 -26.93
C PRO A 44 12.70 19.06 -26.26
N SER A 45 12.14 18.70 -25.13
CA SER A 45 12.60 17.57 -24.33
C SER A 45 11.43 16.70 -23.93
N TRP A 46 11.74 15.42 -23.78
CA TRP A 46 10.82 14.30 -23.78
C TRP A 46 9.81 14.34 -22.61
N PRO A 47 8.76 13.49 -22.62
CA PRO A 47 7.80 13.38 -21.53
C PRO A 47 8.47 13.21 -20.17
N LEU A 48 7.94 13.89 -19.15
CA LEU A 48 8.51 13.95 -17.80
C LEU A 48 7.42 13.62 -16.77
N VAL A 49 7.77 12.88 -15.71
CA VAL A 49 7.01 12.99 -14.46
C VAL A 49 7.66 14.04 -13.59
N VAL A 50 6.93 15.12 -13.30
CA VAL A 50 7.43 16.25 -12.53
C VAL A 50 6.98 16.14 -11.08
N ARG A 51 7.90 16.39 -10.14
CA ARG A 51 7.67 16.27 -8.69
C ARG A 51 7.19 17.56 -8.04
N ARG A 52 7.47 18.71 -8.64
CA ARG A 52 7.16 20.03 -8.06
C ARG A 52 7.14 21.07 -9.17
N VAL A 53 6.07 21.85 -9.25
CA VAL A 53 5.99 23.05 -10.10
C VAL A 53 5.77 24.26 -9.20
N GLU A 54 6.68 25.21 -9.21
CA GLU A 54 6.52 26.49 -8.50
C GLU A 54 6.62 27.65 -9.48
N ARG A 55 5.63 28.54 -9.44
CA ARG A 55 5.58 29.75 -10.30
C ARG A 55 5.85 29.43 -11.78
N GLY A 56 5.33 28.29 -12.27
CA GLY A 56 5.49 27.84 -13.66
C GLY A 56 6.81 27.14 -13.97
N ARG A 57 7.68 26.86 -12.99
CA ARG A 57 8.94 26.12 -13.17
C ARG A 57 8.88 24.73 -12.57
N VAL A 58 9.26 23.72 -13.34
CA VAL A 58 9.50 22.36 -12.85
C VAL A 58 10.78 22.37 -11.99
N LEU A 59 10.65 22.03 -10.71
CA LEU A 59 11.74 22.01 -9.73
C LEU A 59 12.28 20.60 -9.43
N GLY A 60 11.85 19.59 -10.19
CA GLY A 60 12.42 18.24 -10.13
C GLY A 60 11.67 17.26 -11.02
N ALA A 61 12.43 16.48 -11.79
CA ALA A 61 11.93 15.37 -12.60
C ALA A 61 12.15 14.03 -11.87
N VAL A 62 11.20 13.12 -11.98
CA VAL A 62 11.21 11.78 -11.36
C VAL A 62 11.54 10.71 -12.39
N ALA A 63 11.07 10.87 -13.62
CA ALA A 63 11.32 9.96 -14.73
C ALA A 63 11.39 10.74 -16.05
N HIS A 64 12.22 10.24 -16.95
CA HIS A 64 12.36 10.73 -18.32
C HIS A 64 12.43 9.51 -19.23
N LEU A 65 11.46 9.37 -20.15
CA LEU A 65 11.41 8.26 -21.10
C LEU A 65 11.58 8.79 -22.53
N PRO A 66 12.44 8.17 -23.37
CA PRO A 66 12.53 8.53 -24.77
C PRO A 66 11.21 8.23 -25.51
N ILE A 67 10.80 9.14 -26.40
CA ILE A 67 9.53 9.09 -27.18
C ILE A 67 9.49 7.92 -28.19
N LEU A 68 10.58 7.14 -28.31
CA LEU A 68 10.72 6.11 -29.35
C LEU A 68 9.87 4.85 -29.13
N GLU A 69 9.05 4.80 -28.08
CA GLU A 69 8.19 3.65 -27.80
C GLU A 69 6.72 4.09 -27.77
N GLU A 70 5.91 3.46 -28.63
CA GLU A 70 4.45 3.40 -28.46
C GLU A 70 4.16 3.06 -26.99
N ARG A 71 3.31 3.86 -26.30
CA ARG A 71 2.95 3.78 -24.86
C ARG A 71 3.76 4.62 -23.86
N SER A 72 4.44 5.69 -24.27
CA SER A 72 5.06 6.63 -23.32
C SER A 72 4.06 7.27 -22.35
N GLU A 73 2.81 7.51 -22.78
CA GLU A 73 1.74 8.11 -21.96
C GLU A 73 1.30 7.20 -20.81
N ASP A 74 0.91 5.96 -21.09
CA ASP A 74 0.48 4.98 -20.09
C ASP A 74 1.50 4.80 -18.96
N ARG A 75 2.81 4.79 -19.31
CA ARG A 75 3.88 4.66 -18.32
C ARG A 75 4.01 5.90 -17.44
N MET A 76 3.90 7.09 -18.01
CA MET A 76 3.97 8.34 -17.25
C MET A 76 2.76 8.48 -16.33
N GLU A 77 1.57 8.15 -16.82
CA GLU A 77 0.36 8.11 -15.99
C GLU A 77 0.48 7.07 -14.88
N HIS A 78 1.02 5.88 -15.16
CA HIS A 78 1.27 4.87 -14.14
C HIS A 78 2.20 5.41 -13.04
N ILE A 79 3.36 5.97 -13.40
CA ILE A 79 4.31 6.55 -12.43
C ILE A 79 3.65 7.67 -11.63
N ALA A 80 2.96 8.61 -12.28
CA ALA A 80 2.28 9.72 -11.62
C ALA A 80 1.16 9.23 -10.69
N ARG A 81 0.45 8.16 -11.07
CA ARG A 81 -0.59 7.53 -10.24
C ARG A 81 -0.01 6.82 -9.03
N HIS A 82 1.25 6.40 -9.06
CA HIS A 82 1.95 5.79 -7.92
C HIS A 82 2.77 6.83 -7.13
N ASP A 83 2.24 8.05 -7.03
CA ASP A 83 2.88 9.12 -6.27
C ASP A 83 3.05 8.74 -4.78
N PRO A 84 4.09 9.26 -4.10
CA PRO A 84 4.36 8.93 -2.72
C PRO A 84 3.22 9.20 -1.73
N ALA A 85 2.39 10.23 -1.95
CA ALA A 85 1.27 10.50 -1.05
C ALA A 85 0.22 9.39 -1.13
N ARG A 86 -0.02 8.84 -2.33
CA ARG A 86 -0.86 7.65 -2.49
C ARG A 86 -0.26 6.44 -1.77
N VAL A 87 1.03 6.16 -1.94
CA VAL A 87 1.68 5.02 -1.26
C VAL A 87 1.54 5.14 0.27
N LEU A 88 1.69 6.35 0.82
CA LEU A 88 1.47 6.58 2.26
C LEU A 88 0.02 6.33 2.69
N ALA A 89 -0.97 6.66 1.86
CA ALA A 89 -2.37 6.34 2.14
C ALA A 89 -2.64 4.82 2.08
N GLU A 90 -1.99 4.12 1.14
CA GLU A 90 -2.07 2.65 1.06
C GLU A 90 -1.40 2.00 2.29
N VAL A 91 -0.25 2.51 2.74
CA VAL A 91 0.41 2.07 3.99
C VAL A 91 -0.51 2.25 5.21
N ASP A 92 -1.15 3.41 5.36
CA ASP A 92 -2.09 3.65 6.46
C ASP A 92 -3.26 2.66 6.42
N ALA A 93 -3.84 2.42 5.25
CA ALA A 93 -4.91 1.43 5.07
C ALA A 93 -4.46 0.01 5.48
N LYS A 94 -3.28 -0.44 5.02
CA LYS A 94 -2.72 -1.75 5.37
C LYS A 94 -2.47 -1.88 6.88
N ARG A 95 -1.97 -0.82 7.54
CA ARG A 95 -1.76 -0.79 8.99
C ARG A 95 -3.06 -0.92 9.78
N ARG A 96 -4.14 -0.29 9.32
CA ARG A 96 -5.46 -0.40 9.94
C ARG A 96 -6.02 -1.83 9.83
N ILE A 97 -5.75 -2.54 8.72
CA ILE A 97 -6.13 -3.95 8.58
C ILE A 97 -5.38 -4.81 9.60
N ILE A 98 -4.06 -4.63 9.74
CA ILE A 98 -3.24 -5.34 10.74
C ILE A 98 -3.76 -5.05 12.16
N ALA A 99 -4.00 -3.78 12.49
CA ALA A 99 -4.53 -3.40 13.79
C ALA A 99 -5.91 -4.01 14.08
N ALA A 100 -6.79 -4.07 13.07
CA ALA A 100 -8.09 -4.71 13.19
C ALA A 100 -7.96 -6.22 13.45
N TYR A 101 -7.00 -6.89 12.80
CA TYR A 101 -6.70 -8.30 13.05
C TYR A 101 -6.26 -8.51 14.50
N GLU A 102 -5.26 -7.75 14.95
CA GLU A 102 -4.71 -7.87 16.31
C GLU A 102 -5.75 -7.58 17.38
N GLN A 103 -6.56 -6.53 17.20
CA GLN A 103 -7.65 -6.20 18.13
C GLN A 103 -8.65 -7.35 18.23
N THR A 104 -9.00 -7.98 17.10
CA THR A 104 -9.97 -9.08 17.08
C THR A 104 -9.36 -10.36 17.67
N ALA A 105 -8.10 -10.67 17.35
CA ALA A 105 -7.39 -11.83 17.87
C ALA A 105 -7.13 -11.77 19.39
N GLN A 106 -7.12 -10.56 19.96
CA GLN A 106 -6.97 -10.33 21.40
C GLN A 106 -8.31 -10.27 22.16
N LEU A 107 -9.45 -10.37 21.48
CA LEU A 107 -10.76 -10.36 22.15
C LEU A 107 -10.85 -11.53 23.13
N LYS A 108 -11.05 -11.19 24.42
CA LYS A 108 -11.36 -12.18 25.44
C LYS A 108 -12.83 -12.55 25.34
N TRP A 109 -13.09 -13.85 25.30
CA TRP A 109 -14.44 -14.36 25.26
C TRP A 109 -15.18 -14.06 26.56
N PRO A 110 -16.44 -13.64 26.51
CA PRO A 110 -17.28 -13.57 27.71
C PRO A 110 -17.41 -14.98 28.29
N ASP A 111 -16.85 -15.20 29.47
CA ASP A 111 -17.06 -16.41 30.27
C ASP A 111 -18.15 -16.15 31.30
N ASP A 112 -19.31 -15.71 30.83
CA ASP A 112 -20.49 -15.51 31.67
C ASP A 112 -21.37 -16.77 31.62
N PRO A 113 -21.46 -17.54 32.72
CA PRO A 113 -22.27 -18.75 32.78
C PRO A 113 -23.78 -18.47 32.67
N ASN A 114 -24.22 -17.22 32.85
CA ASN A 114 -25.62 -16.83 32.69
C ASN A 114 -25.96 -16.35 31.27
N MET A 115 -25.00 -16.34 30.35
CA MET A 115 -25.23 -15.89 28.98
C MET A 115 -26.08 -16.91 28.21
N ILE A 116 -27.17 -16.44 27.60
CA ILE A 116 -28.06 -17.28 26.78
C ILE A 116 -27.24 -17.94 25.66
N LEU A 117 -27.36 -19.27 25.51
CA LEU A 117 -26.59 -20.06 24.54
C LEU A 117 -26.63 -19.47 23.11
N THR A 118 -27.81 -19.05 22.64
CA THR A 118 -27.99 -18.48 21.29
C THR A 118 -27.32 -17.12 21.10
N VAL A 119 -27.18 -16.34 22.18
CA VAL A 119 -26.44 -15.08 22.18
C VAL A 119 -24.93 -15.37 22.17
N LYS A 120 -24.50 -16.37 22.94
CA LYS A 120 -23.12 -16.88 22.94
C LYS A 120 -22.69 -17.34 21.56
N ASP A 121 -23.47 -18.19 20.92
CA ASP A 121 -23.16 -18.70 19.59
C ASP A 121 -23.05 -17.57 18.56
N ARG A 122 -23.96 -16.58 18.61
CA ARG A 122 -23.92 -15.43 17.69
C ARG A 122 -22.64 -14.61 17.86
N ILE A 123 -22.26 -14.28 19.09
CA ILE A 123 -21.06 -13.48 19.38
C ILE A 123 -19.80 -14.24 18.96
N MET A 124 -19.73 -15.54 19.29
CA MET A 124 -18.61 -16.39 18.92
C MET A 124 -18.46 -16.52 17.40
N ASN A 125 -19.55 -16.81 16.70
CA ASN A 125 -19.52 -16.97 15.23
C ASN A 125 -19.12 -15.68 14.52
N GLN A 126 -19.62 -14.52 14.98
CA GLN A 126 -19.23 -13.22 14.41
C GLN A 126 -17.74 -12.93 14.59
N ALA A 127 -17.21 -13.22 15.78
CA ALA A 127 -15.81 -12.96 16.09
C ALA A 127 -14.87 -13.93 15.36
N ILE A 128 -15.21 -15.23 15.31
CA ILE A 128 -14.45 -16.23 14.53
C ILE A 128 -14.40 -15.82 13.05
N GLY A 129 -15.56 -15.54 12.45
CA GLY A 129 -15.61 -15.11 11.05
C GLY A 129 -14.82 -13.83 10.77
N ARG A 130 -14.78 -12.90 11.74
CA ARG A 130 -13.96 -11.68 11.63
C ARG A 130 -12.46 -12.00 11.70
N VAL A 131 -12.02 -12.87 12.60
CA VAL A 131 -10.60 -13.30 12.69
C VAL A 131 -10.17 -13.99 11.41
N GLU A 132 -10.99 -14.93 10.91
CA GLU A 132 -10.69 -15.66 9.67
C GLU A 132 -10.65 -14.74 8.45
N GLY A 133 -11.63 -13.84 8.29
CA GLY A 133 -11.65 -12.88 7.20
C GLY A 133 -10.45 -11.94 7.22
N LEU A 134 -10.04 -11.46 8.40
CA LEU A 134 -8.86 -10.63 8.55
C LEU A 134 -7.56 -11.41 8.32
N MET A 135 -7.49 -12.68 8.74
CA MET A 135 -6.37 -13.56 8.41
C MET A 135 -6.21 -13.71 6.89
N THR A 136 -7.31 -13.95 6.16
CA THR A 136 -7.30 -14.00 4.69
C THR A 136 -6.80 -12.68 4.10
N ALA A 137 -7.24 -11.55 4.63
CA ALA A 137 -6.75 -10.24 4.19
C ALA A 137 -5.24 -10.08 4.43
N LEU A 138 -4.69 -10.55 5.56
CA LEU A 138 -3.25 -10.52 5.81
C LEU A 138 -2.47 -11.37 4.81
N ARG A 139 -2.95 -12.58 4.49
CA ARG A 139 -2.33 -13.44 3.47
C ARG A 139 -2.33 -12.77 2.09
N LEU A 140 -3.43 -12.14 1.70
CA LEU A 140 -3.54 -11.40 0.44
C LEU A 140 -2.61 -10.17 0.41
N LEU A 141 -2.45 -9.47 1.53
CA LEU A 141 -1.51 -8.36 1.66
C LEU A 141 -0.04 -8.79 1.52
N ALA A 142 0.27 -10.07 1.72
CA ALA A 142 1.62 -10.60 1.57
C ALA A 142 1.98 -10.92 0.11
N LEU A 143 1.00 -11.08 -0.78
CA LEU A 143 1.22 -11.46 -2.19
C LEU A 143 2.15 -10.52 -2.97
N PRO A 144 2.08 -9.18 -2.82
CA PRO A 144 3.02 -8.28 -3.51
C PRO A 144 4.48 -8.49 -3.12
N TYR A 145 4.74 -9.20 -2.03
CA TYR A 145 6.08 -9.47 -1.51
C TYR A 145 6.49 -10.93 -1.69
N ALA A 146 5.82 -11.69 -2.58
CA ALA A 146 6.09 -13.11 -2.78
C ALA A 146 7.53 -13.42 -3.25
N ASP A 147 8.16 -12.47 -3.96
CA ASP A 147 9.55 -12.57 -4.42
C ASP A 147 10.58 -12.17 -3.33
N HIS A 148 10.12 -11.75 -2.15
CA HIS A 148 11.01 -11.35 -1.06
C HIS A 148 11.67 -12.58 -0.42
N PRO A 149 12.99 -12.56 -0.11
CA PRO A 149 13.68 -13.73 0.45
C PRO A 149 13.11 -14.24 1.79
N ASP A 150 12.60 -13.34 2.62
CA ASP A 150 11.94 -13.69 3.89
C ASP A 150 10.47 -14.17 3.72
N TYR A 151 9.92 -14.10 2.51
CA TYR A 151 8.57 -14.57 2.24
C TYR A 151 8.49 -16.09 2.42
N ARG A 152 7.47 -16.57 3.13
CA ARG A 152 7.21 -18.01 3.28
C ARG A 152 6.02 -18.41 2.41
N PRO A 153 6.16 -19.44 1.54
CA PRO A 153 5.06 -19.92 0.70
C PRO A 153 3.79 -20.34 1.48
N GLU A 154 3.94 -20.76 2.74
CA GLU A 154 2.84 -21.08 3.66
C GLU A 154 1.91 -19.88 3.98
N TRP A 155 2.32 -18.66 3.64
CA TRP A 155 1.51 -17.45 3.78
C TRP A 155 0.61 -17.18 2.58
N ALA A 156 0.80 -17.88 1.46
CA ALA A 156 -0.10 -17.77 0.33
C ALA A 156 -1.50 -18.26 0.72
N PRO A 157 -2.59 -17.60 0.26
CA PRO A 157 -3.93 -18.14 0.42
C PRO A 157 -4.07 -19.44 -0.39
N ASP A 158 -4.88 -20.36 0.11
CA ASP A 158 -5.25 -21.56 -0.63
C ASP A 158 -6.02 -21.14 -1.90
N ALA A 159 -5.69 -21.77 -3.04
CA ALA A 159 -6.28 -21.46 -4.36
C ALA A 159 -7.72 -21.95 -4.51
#